data_AF-A0A2L2Y5B8-F1
#
_entry.id   AF-A0A2L2Y5B8-F1
#
_cell.length_a   1.000
_cell.length_b   1.000
_cell.length_c   1.000
_cell.angle_alpha   90.00
_cell.angle_beta   90.00
_cell.angle_gamma   90.00
#
_symmetry.space_group_name_H-M   'P 1'
#
loop_
_entity.id
_entity.type
_entity.pdbx_description
1 polymer ?
#
loop_
_entity_poly.entity_id
_entity_poly.type
_entity_poly.pdbx_seq_one_letter_code
_entity_poly.pdbx_strand_id
1 'polypeptide(L)'
;EEFYCRDIYAYDARTTGEIKSPFYDDGAYPNRLWCQYKITAPEGHMIKLTFKDLDIDPTYSCGYDGLAVYGKNIEVRLGVYCGRQLPQPILSIHGESEMQLLF
;
A
#
# COMPACT_ATOMS: atom_id res chain seq x y z
N GLU A 1 -5.17 -6.75 22.80
CA GLU A 1 -6.17 -6.42 21.76
C GLU A 1 -5.40 -6.12 20.49
N GLU A 2 -5.65 -6.87 19.42
CA GLU A 2 -4.94 -6.72 18.15
C GLU A 2 -5.67 -5.66 17.32
N PHE A 3 -4.95 -4.61 16.91
CA PHE A 3 -5.51 -3.55 16.09
C PHE A 3 -5.52 -4.00 14.62
N TYR A 4 -6.48 -4.86 14.26
CA TYR A 4 -6.77 -5.16 12.86
C TYR A 4 -7.51 -3.99 12.23
N CYS A 5 -7.06 -3.50 11.07
CA CYS A 5 -8.00 -2.82 10.19
C CYS A 5 -9.01 -3.86 9.75
N ARG A 6 -10.23 -3.78 10.30
CA ARG A 6 -11.23 -4.84 10.17
C ARG A 6 -11.79 -4.98 8.75
N ASP A 7 -11.55 -3.99 7.90
CA ASP A 7 -12.13 -3.88 6.56
C ASP A 7 -11.06 -3.57 5.50
N ILE A 8 -11.40 -3.89 4.25
CA ILE A 8 -10.67 -3.44 3.07
C ILE A 8 -11.08 -2.00 2.78
N TYR A 9 -10.12 -1.08 2.80
CA TYR A 9 -10.37 0.31 2.42
C TYR A 9 -10.38 0.43 0.90
N ALA A 10 -11.56 0.69 0.33
CA ALA A 10 -11.70 0.96 -1.10
C ALA A 10 -11.32 2.42 -1.42
N TYR A 11 -10.43 2.60 -2.40
CA TYR A 11 -10.00 3.91 -2.88
C TYR A 11 -10.30 4.05 -4.37
N ASP A 12 -11.11 5.05 -4.71
CA ASP A 12 -11.46 5.39 -6.08
C ASP A 12 -10.45 6.42 -6.64
N ALA A 13 -9.57 5.95 -7.52
CA ALA A 13 -8.51 6.71 -8.16
C ALA A 13 -8.97 7.40 -9.47
N ARG A 14 -10.23 7.83 -9.55
CA ARG A 14 -10.72 8.74 -10.61
C ARG A 14 -9.94 10.05 -10.68
N THR A 15 -9.43 10.51 -9.54
CA THR A 15 -8.53 11.66 -9.43
C THR A 15 -7.33 11.30 -8.57
N THR A 16 -6.26 12.09 -8.66
CA THR A 16 -5.14 11.97 -7.72
C THR A 16 -5.61 12.25 -6.30
N GLY A 17 -5.07 11.49 -5.34
CA GLY A 17 -5.20 11.78 -3.92
C GLY A 17 -4.15 11.01 -3.13
N GLU A 18 -4.41 10.82 -1.84
CA GLU A 18 -3.40 10.36 -0.89
C GLU A 18 -3.97 9.28 0.03
N ILE A 19 -3.17 8.25 0.29
CA ILE A 19 -3.45 7.19 1.25
C ILE A 19 -2.39 7.31 2.34
N LYS A 20 -2.84 7.38 3.59
CA LYS A 20 -1.99 7.36 4.77
C LYS A 20 -2.17 6.02 5.49
N SER A 21 -1.10 5.54 6.12
CA SER A 21 -1.23 4.42 7.06
C SER A 21 -2.15 4.83 8.22
N PRO A 22 -2.81 3.86 8.88
CA PRO A 22 -3.51 4.15 10.12
C PRO A 22 -2.51 4.73 11.14
N PHE A 23 -2.97 5.67 11.95
CA PHE A 23 -2.16 6.40 12.92
C PHE A 23 -1.08 7.32 12.33
N TYR A 24 -0.97 7.49 11.01
CA TYR A 24 0.06 8.38 10.42
C TYR A 24 0.08 9.78 11.07
N ASP A 25 -1.10 10.36 11.34
CA ASP A 25 -1.21 11.69 11.98
C ASP A 25 -1.21 11.62 13.52
N ASP A 26 -1.42 10.44 14.11
CA ASP A 26 -1.54 10.22 15.57
C ASP A 26 -0.24 9.70 16.21
N GLY A 27 0.71 9.19 15.41
CA GLY A 27 2.01 8.70 15.87
C GLY A 27 2.49 7.43 15.15
N ALA A 28 3.20 6.58 15.88
CA ALA A 28 3.70 5.31 15.33
C ALA A 28 2.56 4.29 15.17
N TYR A 29 2.63 3.48 14.11
CA TYR A 29 1.70 2.37 13.91
C TYR A 29 1.84 1.32 15.03
N PRO A 30 0.75 0.72 15.53
CA PRO A 30 0.82 -0.31 16.55
C PRO A 30 1.30 -1.65 15.98
N ASN A 31 1.78 -2.53 16.86
CA ASN A 31 2.09 -3.91 16.49
C ASN A 31 0.82 -4.67 16.03
N ARG A 32 1.02 -5.66 15.15
CA ARG A 32 -0.05 -6.52 14.60
C ARG A 32 -1.12 -5.74 13.84
N LEU A 33 -0.72 -4.63 13.22
CA LEU A 33 -1.52 -3.92 12.25
C LEU A 33 -1.56 -4.73 10.95
N TRP A 34 -2.75 -4.85 10.36
CA TRP A 34 -2.96 -5.49 9.08
C TRP A 34 -4.07 -4.76 8.35
N CYS A 35 -3.70 -4.02 7.31
CA CYS A 35 -4.57 -3.08 6.61
C CYS A 35 -4.45 -3.25 5.12
N GLN A 36 -5.59 -3.54 4.49
CA GLN A 36 -5.67 -3.77 3.07
C GLN A 36 -6.37 -2.59 2.40
N TYR A 37 -5.76 -2.10 1.32
CA TYR A 37 -6.30 -1.03 0.49
C TYR A 37 -6.50 -1.55 -0.92
N LYS A 38 -7.70 -1.40 -1.46
CA LYS A 38 -8.02 -1.70 -2.85
C LYS A 38 -8.16 -0.39 -3.61
N ILE A 39 -7.25 -0.13 -4.53
CA ILE A 39 -7.22 1.06 -5.37
C ILE A 39 -7.81 0.70 -6.73
N THR A 40 -8.80 1.46 -7.20
CA THR A 40 -9.44 1.24 -8.50
C THR A 40 -9.50 2.54 -9.28
N ALA A 41 -8.90 2.55 -10.48
CA ALA A 41 -9.00 3.63 -11.44
C ALA A 41 -10.11 3.33 -12.48
N PRO A 42 -10.55 4.32 -13.26
CA PRO A 42 -11.41 4.09 -14.41
C PRO A 42 -10.80 3.07 -15.38
N GLU A 43 -11.65 2.26 -16.01
CA GLU A 43 -11.20 1.30 -17.01
C GLU A 43 -10.36 1.96 -18.11
N GLY A 44 -9.30 1.27 -18.54
CA GLY A 44 -8.34 1.78 -19.53
C GLY A 44 -7.30 2.74 -18.96
N HIS A 45 -7.34 3.08 -17.67
CA HIS A 45 -6.31 3.87 -17.00
C HIS A 45 -5.41 2.99 -16.14
N MET A 46 -4.13 3.38 -16.03
CA MET A 46 -3.18 2.78 -15.10
C MET A 46 -3.07 3.60 -13.82
N ILE A 47 -2.75 2.92 -12.72
CA ILE A 47 -2.48 3.55 -11.43
C ILE A 47 -0.99 3.82 -11.32
N LYS A 48 -0.62 5.03 -10.88
CA LYS A 48 0.75 5.37 -10.47
C LYS A 48 0.78 5.64 -8.97
N LEU A 49 1.38 4.73 -8.21
CA LEU A 49 1.65 4.89 -6.79
C LEU A 49 2.99 5.61 -6.60
N THR A 50 3.01 6.66 -5.77
CA THR A 50 4.23 7.41 -5.43
C THR A 50 4.32 7.56 -3.92
N PHE A 51 5.48 7.26 -3.37
CA PHE A 51 5.76 7.37 -1.94
C PHE A 51 6.15 8.80 -1.61
N LYS A 52 5.36 9.46 -0.77
CA LYS A 52 5.71 10.78 -0.21
C LYS A 52 6.49 10.66 1.09
N ASP A 53 6.21 9.60 1.85
CA ASP A 53 6.82 9.29 3.13
C ASP A 53 6.82 7.77 3.33
N LEU A 54 7.78 7.27 4.09
CA LEU A 54 7.90 5.88 4.49
C LEU A 54 8.74 5.81 5.77
N ASP A 55 8.18 5.27 6.84
CA ASP A 55 8.92 4.88 8.03
C ASP A 55 8.33 3.58 8.57
N ILE A 56 8.95 2.47 8.19
CA ILE A 56 8.57 1.12 8.59
C ILE A 56 9.84 0.45 9.14
N ASP A 57 9.73 -0.33 10.22
CA ASP A 57 10.89 -0.98 10.84
C ASP A 57 11.65 -1.85 9.81
N PRO A 58 12.95 -1.59 9.57
CA PRO A 58 13.69 -2.32 8.55
C PRO A 58 13.99 -3.74 9.02
N THR A 59 13.45 -4.72 8.31
CA THR A 59 13.69 -6.14 8.59
C THR A 59 14.23 -6.88 7.37
N TYR A 60 14.83 -8.05 7.57
CA TYR A 60 15.35 -8.83 6.44
C TYR A 60 14.23 -9.15 5.45
N SER A 61 14.38 -8.67 4.20
CA SER A 61 13.38 -8.80 3.14
C SER A 61 12.00 -8.20 3.47
N CYS A 62 11.91 -7.30 4.46
CA CYS A 62 10.65 -6.69 4.91
C CYS A 62 9.58 -7.74 5.30
N GLY A 63 10.02 -8.80 6.00
CA GLY A 63 9.20 -9.97 6.31
C GLY A 63 8.44 -9.91 7.63
N TYR A 64 8.77 -8.97 8.53
CA TYR A 64 7.99 -8.72 9.75
C TYR A 64 7.09 -7.50 9.55
N ASP A 65 7.71 -6.34 9.36
CA ASP A 65 7.03 -5.09 9.03
C ASP A 65 7.32 -4.75 7.57
N GLY A 66 6.26 -4.43 6.80
CA GLY A 66 6.43 -4.08 5.40
C GLY A 66 5.13 -3.67 4.73
N LEU A 67 5.24 -2.75 3.77
CA LEU A 67 4.17 -2.47 2.81
C LEU A 67 4.39 -3.34 1.57
N ALA A 68 3.50 -4.29 1.34
CA ALA A 68 3.44 -5.06 0.10
C ALA A 68 2.49 -4.39 -0.91
N VAL A 69 2.96 -4.28 -2.15
CA VAL A 69 2.20 -3.74 -3.28
C VAL A 69 1.95 -4.86 -4.28
N TYR A 70 0.70 -5.05 -4.65
CA TYR A 70 0.24 -6.09 -5.57
C TYR A 70 -0.51 -5.48 -6.76
N GLY A 71 -0.62 -6.23 -7.86
CA GLY A 71 -1.47 -5.88 -8.99
C GLY A 71 -2.97 -6.00 -8.65
N LYS A 72 -3.81 -6.27 -9.65
CA LYS A 72 -5.24 -6.52 -9.44
C LYS A 72 -5.51 -7.66 -8.44
N ASN A 73 -4.69 -8.73 -8.51
CA ASN A 73 -4.75 -9.88 -7.62
C ASN A 73 -3.52 -9.93 -6.71
N ILE A 74 -3.68 -10.41 -5.48
CA ILE A 74 -2.58 -10.57 -4.50
C ILE A 74 -1.53 -11.62 -4.89
N GLU A 75 -1.76 -12.38 -5.97
CA GLU A 75 -0.82 -13.35 -6.52
C GLU A 75 0.37 -12.68 -7.21
N VAL A 76 0.20 -11.45 -7.71
CA VAL A 76 1.25 -10.71 -8.41
C VAL A 76 1.79 -9.60 -7.51
N ARG A 77 2.93 -9.85 -6.87
CA ARG A 77 3.63 -8.87 -6.03
C ARG A 77 4.50 -7.95 -6.88
N LEU A 78 4.17 -6.67 -6.88
CA LEU A 78 4.91 -5.60 -7.57
C LEU A 78 6.07 -5.08 -6.72
N GLY A 79 5.97 -5.18 -5.39
CA GLY A 79 7.04 -4.81 -4.48
C GLY A 79 6.72 -5.08 -3.02
N VAL A 80 7.76 -5.06 -2.17
CA VAL A 80 7.65 -5.05 -0.71
C VAL A 80 8.67 -4.06 -0.16
N TYR A 81 8.23 -3.21 0.77
CA TYR A 81 9.02 -2.06 1.20
C TYR A 81 8.98 -1.90 2.71
N CYS A 82 10.13 -1.59 3.29
CA CYS A 82 10.33 -1.24 4.68
C CYS A 82 11.54 -0.32 4.80
N GLY A 83 11.80 0.24 5.98
CA GLY A 83 12.80 1.28 6.21
C GLY A 83 12.29 2.67 5.81
N ARG A 84 13.23 3.60 5.65
CA ARG A 84 12.96 5.02 5.35
C ARG A 84 13.32 5.45 3.93
N GLN A 85 13.84 4.53 3.12
CA GLN A 85 14.23 4.84 1.76
C GLN A 85 13.00 4.83 0.86
N LEU A 86 12.67 5.98 0.26
CA LEU A 86 11.55 6.09 -0.67
C LEU A 86 11.80 5.27 -1.95
N PRO A 87 10.91 4.32 -2.29
CA PRO A 87 10.99 3.60 -3.56
C PRO A 87 10.70 4.50 -4.77
N GLN A 88 11.10 4.04 -5.95
CA GLN A 88 10.65 4.65 -7.19
C GLN A 88 9.12 4.46 -7.37
N PRO A 89 8.45 5.35 -8.11
CA PRO A 89 7.03 5.20 -8.39
C PRO A 89 6.70 3.83 -9.00
N ILE A 90 5.61 3.23 -8.54
CA ILE A 90 5.14 1.91 -9.01
C ILE A 90 3.94 2.13 -9.92
N LEU A 91 3.94 1.46 -11.06
CA LEU A 91 2.80 1.44 -11.97
C LEU A 91 2.00 0.16 -11.75
N SER A 92 0.68 0.21 -11.91
CA SER A 92 -0.12 -1.00 -12.07
C SER A 92 0.34 -1.78 -13.31
N ILE A 93 -0.04 -3.05 -13.37
CA ILE A 93 0.23 -3.89 -14.53
C ILE A 93 -0.46 -3.29 -15.74
N HIS A 94 0.19 -3.35 -16.91
CA HIS A 94 -0.37 -2.80 -18.14
C HIS A 94 -1.73 -3.43 -18.45
N GLY A 95 -2.74 -2.59 -18.65
CA GLY A 95 -4.13 -3.01 -18.87
C GLY A 95 -4.93 -3.27 -17.59
N GLU A 96 -4.31 -3.17 -16.40
CA GLU A 96 -5.00 -3.27 -15.12
C GLU A 96 -5.23 -1.89 -14.50
N SER A 97 -6.50 -1.61 -14.18
CA SER A 97 -6.94 -0.42 -13.47
C SER A 97 -7.14 -0.66 -11.97
N GLU A 98 -6.50 -1.69 -11.43
CA GLU A 98 -6.59 -2.08 -10.02
C GLU A 98 -5.19 -2.32 -9.43
N MET A 99 -5.01 -1.97 -8.15
CA MET A 99 -3.80 -2.23 -7.37
C MET A 99 -4.22 -2.53 -5.93
N GLN A 100 -3.52 -3.42 -5.24
CA GLN A 100 -3.76 -3.70 -3.83
C GLN A 100 -2.53 -3.37 -2.99
N LEU A 101 -2.75 -2.68 -1.88
CA LEU A 101 -1.74 -2.44 -0.87
C LEU A 101 -2.07 -3.25 0.37
N LEU A 102 -1.04 -3.84 0.96
CA LEU A 102 -1.12 -4.54 2.23
C LEU A 102 -0.03 -4.00 3.14
N PHE A 103 -0.46 -3.32 4.21
CA PHE A 103 0.42 -2.87 5.29
C PHE A 103 0.19 -3.73 6.53
#